data_AF-A0A534PWZ9-F1
#
_entry.id   AF-A0A534PWZ9-F1
#
_cell.length_a   1.000
_cell.length_b   1.000
_cell.length_c   1.000
_cell.angle_alpha   90.00
_cell.angle_beta   90.00
_cell.angle_gamma   90.00
#
_symmetry.space_group_name_H-M   'P 1'
#
loop_
_entity.id
_entity.type
_entity.pdbx_description
1 polymer ?
#
loop_
_entity_poly.entity_id
_entity_poly.type
_entity_poly.pdbx_seq_one_letter_code
_entity_poly.pdbx_strand_id
1 'polypeptide(L)'
;MALARGEWRAVLAVAADSDARSHAARAIAYERSGEPSAAIAEWDAALSLGEDARAHLARGALLARSGRHAEAGEDFARAGETQAARWDRASLLVHRAVAAGSGTPEPALVARARAEAGRASGYWSDPTVGRLLWSLLVEREAAGRSGQGGRAPSSRALLRSAENELEHGTFWDRSLVLLGWTRLDEAAEAARVARPLARGCIADLEREPALGGPELALVAQAVASAREAVDRGDPLGARSAIAGALERDDLRRFRIPCARCRRGTVGVEEMMESTGL
;
A
#
# COMPACT_ATOMS: atom_id res chain seq x y z
N MET A 1 6.89 26.09 14.72
CA MET A 1 8.02 25.52 13.95
C MET A 1 8.58 24.20 14.51
N ALA A 2 8.50 23.90 15.82
CA ALA A 2 9.02 22.63 16.37
C ALA A 2 8.33 21.38 15.84
N LEU A 3 6.99 21.38 15.76
CA LEU A 3 6.20 20.27 15.19
C LEU A 3 6.58 19.94 13.74
N ALA A 4 6.69 20.95 12.88
CA ALA A 4 7.07 20.77 11.48
C ALA A 4 8.53 20.27 11.32
N ARG A 5 9.38 20.52 12.31
CA ARG A 5 10.79 20.08 12.34
C ARG A 5 10.99 18.74 13.07
N GLY A 6 9.93 18.12 13.57
CA GLY A 6 10.00 16.85 14.31
C GLY A 6 10.53 16.94 15.74
N GLU A 7 10.59 18.14 16.31
CA GLU A 7 11.12 18.38 17.66
C GLU A 7 10.01 18.17 18.71
N TRP A 8 9.51 16.94 18.85
CA TRP A 8 8.36 16.61 19.70
C TRP A 8 8.59 16.97 21.17
N ARG A 9 9.80 16.71 21.68
CA ARG A 9 10.19 17.07 23.05
C ARG A 9 10.13 18.57 23.32
N ALA A 10 10.46 19.40 22.33
CA ALA A 10 10.37 20.85 22.48
C ALA A 10 8.92 21.32 22.57
N VAL A 11 7.99 20.65 21.87
CA VAL A 11 6.55 20.92 22.00
C VAL A 11 6.06 20.59 23.41
N LEU A 12 6.52 19.46 23.97
CA LEU A 12 6.13 19.02 25.31
C LEU A 12 6.80 19.82 26.45
N ALA A 13 7.96 20.44 26.18
CA ALA A 13 8.69 21.24 27.16
C ALA A 13 8.08 22.64 27.37
N VAL A 14 7.23 23.10 26.45
CA VAL A 14 6.53 24.38 26.59
C VAL A 14 5.27 24.16 27.44
N ALA A 15 5.01 25.07 28.38
CA ALA A 15 3.78 25.06 29.17
C ALA A 15 2.57 25.11 28.22
N ALA A 16 1.58 24.24 28.45
CA ALA A 16 0.39 24.24 27.62
C ALA A 16 -0.37 25.55 27.85
N ASP A 17 -0.50 26.37 26.80
CA ASP A 17 -1.59 27.34 26.76
C ASP A 17 -2.90 26.56 26.80
N SER A 18 -3.90 27.06 27.53
CA SER A 18 -5.21 26.44 27.70
C SER A 18 -6.14 26.67 26.49
N ASP A 19 -5.59 26.50 25.29
CA ASP A 19 -6.35 26.54 24.03
C ASP A 19 -6.35 25.17 23.32
N ALA A 20 -7.35 24.96 22.47
CA ALA A 20 -7.52 23.68 21.78
C ALA A 20 -6.34 23.31 20.86
N ARG A 21 -5.64 24.32 20.29
CA ARG A 21 -4.53 24.09 19.35
C ARG A 21 -3.25 23.65 20.06
N SER A 22 -2.99 24.19 21.24
CA SER A 22 -1.90 23.81 22.13
C SER A 22 -2.06 22.36 22.58
N HIS A 23 -3.25 21.97 23.02
CA HIS A 23 -3.58 20.58 23.34
C HIS A 23 -3.45 19.66 22.12
N ALA A 24 -3.97 20.06 20.95
CA ALA A 24 -3.79 19.29 19.71
C ALA A 24 -2.31 19.09 19.33
N ALA A 25 -1.49 20.13 19.47
CA ALA A 25 -0.06 20.07 19.20
C ALA A 25 0.66 19.08 20.13
N ARG A 26 0.33 19.11 21.43
CA ARG A 26 0.86 18.16 22.43
C ARG A 26 0.38 16.74 22.16
N ALA A 27 -0.88 16.55 21.79
CA ALA A 27 -1.43 15.25 21.44
C ALA A 27 -0.64 14.59 20.29
N ILE A 28 -0.36 15.36 19.22
CA ILE A 28 0.48 14.90 18.11
C ILE A 28 1.90 14.59 18.59
N ALA A 29 2.49 15.43 19.44
CA ALA A 29 3.84 15.20 19.98
C ALA A 29 3.92 13.91 20.82
N TYR A 30 2.92 13.62 21.65
CA TYR A 30 2.82 12.37 22.40
C TYR A 30 2.61 11.16 21.48
N GLU A 31 1.75 11.27 20.47
CA GLU A 31 1.57 10.21 19.47
C GLU A 31 2.90 9.87 18.79
N ARG A 32 3.65 10.89 18.36
CA ARG A 32 4.97 10.72 17.71
C ARG A 32 6.05 10.24 18.66
N SER A 33 5.86 10.41 19.97
CA SER A 33 6.77 9.92 21.01
C SER A 33 6.40 8.51 21.48
N GLY A 34 5.35 7.89 20.94
CA GLY A 34 4.92 6.54 21.31
C GLY A 34 4.13 6.48 22.61
N GLU A 35 3.52 7.59 23.04
CA GLU A 35 2.72 7.71 24.27
C GLU A 35 1.22 7.90 23.94
N PRO A 36 0.53 6.87 23.43
CA PRO A 36 -0.83 7.01 22.91
C PRO A 36 -1.86 7.39 23.99
N SER A 37 -1.68 6.95 25.23
CA SER A 37 -2.57 7.31 26.34
C SER A 37 -2.48 8.79 26.69
N ALA A 38 -1.27 9.36 26.70
CA ALA A 38 -1.07 10.80 26.90
C ALA A 38 -1.63 11.60 25.72
N ALA A 39 -1.45 11.10 24.49
CA ALA A 39 -2.04 11.71 23.30
C ALA A 39 -3.58 11.77 23.36
N ILE A 40 -4.23 10.69 23.81
CA ILE A 40 -5.69 10.66 23.99
C ILE A 40 -6.14 11.72 25.00
N ALA A 41 -5.45 11.83 26.15
CA ALA A 41 -5.80 12.82 27.17
C ALA A 41 -5.68 14.27 26.66
N GLU A 42 -4.66 14.56 25.85
CA GLU A 42 -4.53 15.87 25.21
C GLU A 42 -5.60 16.10 24.12
N TRP A 43 -6.00 15.07 23.37
CA TRP A 43 -7.14 15.19 22.46
C TRP A 43 -8.47 15.40 23.18
N ASP A 44 -8.67 14.75 24.32
CA ASP A 44 -9.83 14.97 25.19
C ASP A 44 -9.88 16.41 25.66
N ALA A 45 -8.74 16.95 26.11
CA ALA A 45 -8.62 18.35 26.51
C ALA A 45 -8.92 19.30 25.34
N ALA A 46 -8.37 19.04 24.15
CA ALA A 46 -8.64 19.85 22.96
C ALA A 46 -10.14 19.85 22.60
N LEU A 47 -10.78 18.68 22.59
CA LEU A 47 -12.20 18.53 22.28
C LEU A 47 -13.13 19.13 23.35
N SER A 48 -12.68 19.18 24.61
CA SER A 48 -13.43 19.85 25.69
C SER A 48 -13.53 21.36 25.50
N LEU A 49 -12.60 21.94 24.74
CA LEU A 49 -12.54 23.37 24.44
C LEU A 49 -13.28 23.75 23.14
N GLY A 50 -13.70 22.75 22.35
CA GLY A 50 -14.49 22.94 21.14
C GLY A 50 -14.50 21.71 20.23
N GLU A 51 -15.58 21.52 19.48
CA GLU A 51 -15.64 20.43 18.51
C GLU A 51 -14.73 20.69 17.31
N ASP A 52 -13.90 19.69 16.98
CA ASP A 52 -13.03 19.70 15.81
C ASP A 52 -13.03 18.30 15.18
N ALA A 53 -13.46 18.23 13.92
CA ALA A 53 -13.50 16.99 13.15
C ALA A 53 -12.14 16.30 13.05
N ARG A 54 -11.03 17.05 12.94
CA ARG A 54 -9.67 16.48 12.89
C ARG A 54 -9.25 15.90 14.23
N ALA A 55 -9.64 16.54 15.33
CA ALA A 55 -9.36 16.02 16.67
C ALA A 55 -10.14 14.72 16.92
N HIS A 56 -11.40 14.64 16.48
CA HIS A 56 -12.18 13.40 16.51
C HIS A 56 -11.54 12.30 15.65
N LEU A 57 -11.09 12.57 14.42
CA LEU A 57 -10.36 11.58 13.61
C LEU A 57 -9.10 11.06 14.31
N ALA A 58 -8.27 11.97 14.81
CA ALA A 58 -7.00 11.63 15.45
C ALA A 58 -7.20 10.79 16.72
N ARG A 59 -8.15 11.19 17.58
CA ARG A 59 -8.50 10.45 18.79
C ARG A 59 -9.14 9.10 18.44
N GLY A 60 -10.06 9.06 17.49
CA GLY A 60 -10.70 7.83 17.02
C GLY A 60 -9.68 6.80 16.54
N ALA A 61 -8.67 7.22 15.78
CA ALA A 61 -7.60 6.35 15.33
C ALA A 61 -6.76 5.78 16.50
N LEU A 62 -6.44 6.60 17.51
CA LEU A 62 -5.75 6.16 18.72
C LEU A 62 -6.59 5.18 19.54
N LEU A 63 -7.88 5.45 19.69
CA LEU A 63 -8.84 4.59 20.38
C LEU A 63 -8.97 3.24 19.67
N ALA A 64 -9.07 3.24 18.34
CA ALA A 64 -9.15 2.02 17.54
C ALA A 64 -7.90 1.15 17.72
N ARG A 65 -6.70 1.73 17.65
CA ARG A 65 -5.44 1.03 17.90
C ARG A 65 -5.33 0.46 19.32
N SER A 66 -6.01 1.08 20.28
CA SER A 66 -6.05 0.65 21.69
C SER A 66 -7.16 -0.36 21.96
N GLY A 67 -7.90 -0.83 20.94
CA GLY A 67 -9.01 -1.76 21.07
C GLY A 67 -10.33 -1.14 21.55
N ARG A 68 -10.38 0.18 21.79
CA ARG A 68 -11.57 0.94 22.21
C ARG A 68 -12.45 1.25 21.00
N HIS A 69 -12.91 0.21 20.32
CA HIS A 69 -13.56 0.30 19.02
C HIS A 69 -14.93 1.02 19.05
N ALA A 70 -15.70 0.91 20.13
CA ALA A 70 -16.99 1.60 20.23
C ALA A 70 -16.79 3.12 20.21
N GLU A 71 -15.90 3.60 21.09
CA GLU A 71 -15.56 5.02 21.22
C GLU A 71 -14.89 5.57 19.97
N ALA A 72 -14.02 4.77 19.33
CA ALA A 72 -13.46 5.12 18.03
C ALA A 72 -14.55 5.34 16.95
N GLY A 73 -15.57 4.48 16.93
CA GLY A 73 -16.69 4.60 15.99
C GLY A 73 -17.51 5.87 16.22
N GLU A 74 -17.73 6.25 17.48
CA GLU A 74 -18.39 7.52 17.84
C GLU A 74 -17.57 8.72 17.38
N ASP A 75 -16.26 8.70 17.58
CA ASP A 75 -15.35 9.74 17.11
C ASP A 75 -15.36 9.88 15.59
N PHE A 76 -15.24 8.78 14.86
CA PHE A 76 -15.30 8.82 13.41
C PHE A 76 -16.66 9.28 12.88
N ALA A 77 -17.75 9.05 13.62
CA ALA A 77 -19.06 9.61 13.29
C ALA A 77 -19.11 11.13 13.51
N ARG A 78 -18.57 11.63 14.63
CA ARG A 78 -18.47 13.08 14.92
C ARG A 78 -17.56 13.83 13.97
N ALA A 79 -16.58 13.15 13.38
CA ALA A 79 -15.72 13.70 12.32
C ALA A 79 -16.46 13.99 10.99
N GLY A 80 -17.73 13.58 10.86
CA GLY A 80 -18.59 13.87 9.72
C GLY A 80 -18.37 12.94 8.52
N GLU A 81 -18.71 13.43 7.32
CA GLU A 81 -18.79 12.61 6.10
C GLU A 81 -17.60 12.81 5.14
N THR A 82 -16.47 13.29 5.66
CA THR A 82 -15.25 13.39 4.87
C THR A 82 -14.80 12.00 4.41
N GLN A 83 -14.09 11.94 3.27
CA GLN A 83 -13.56 10.67 2.77
C GLN A 83 -12.70 9.94 3.81
N ALA A 84 -11.93 10.67 4.63
CA ALA A 84 -11.13 10.10 5.71
C ALA A 84 -12.00 9.49 6.81
N ALA A 85 -13.01 10.23 7.31
CA ALA A 85 -13.92 9.73 8.34
C ALA A 85 -14.69 8.49 7.89
N ARG A 86 -15.22 8.53 6.66
CA ARG A 86 -15.89 7.39 6.01
C ARG A 86 -14.96 6.19 5.88
N TRP A 87 -13.73 6.41 5.42
CA TRP A 87 -12.72 5.36 5.35
C TRP A 87 -12.40 4.75 6.71
N ASP A 88 -12.22 5.57 7.76
CA ASP A 88 -11.91 5.09 9.11
C ASP A 88 -13.05 4.26 9.71
N ARG A 89 -14.31 4.66 9.48
CA ARG A 89 -15.49 3.84 9.85
C ARG A 89 -15.51 2.52 9.10
N ALA A 90 -15.30 2.53 7.78
CA ALA A 90 -15.24 1.32 6.97
C ALA A 90 -14.11 0.38 7.42
N SER A 91 -12.92 0.94 7.65
CA SER A 91 -11.75 0.21 8.12
C SER A 91 -12.01 -0.45 9.47
N LEU A 92 -12.60 0.28 10.41
CA LEU A 92 -12.95 -0.23 11.73
C LEU A 92 -13.90 -1.43 11.66
N LEU A 93 -14.87 -1.44 10.74
CA LEU A 93 -15.75 -2.59 10.52
C LEU A 93 -14.97 -3.83 10.11
N VAL A 94 -14.03 -3.69 9.18
CA VAL A 94 -13.19 -4.79 8.67
C VAL A 94 -12.24 -5.29 9.76
N HIS A 95 -11.56 -4.38 10.46
CA HIS A 95 -10.66 -4.72 11.57
C HIS A 95 -11.37 -5.56 12.63
N ARG A 96 -12.56 -5.12 13.06
CA ARG A 96 -13.36 -5.85 14.06
C ARG A 96 -13.78 -7.23 13.56
N ALA A 97 -14.21 -7.34 12.31
CA ALA A 97 -14.64 -8.61 11.73
C ALA A 97 -13.48 -9.62 11.65
N VAL A 98 -12.31 -9.18 11.20
CA VAL A 98 -11.11 -10.03 11.12
C VAL A 98 -10.60 -10.42 12.51
N ALA A 99 -10.68 -9.52 13.49
CA ALA A 99 -10.27 -9.79 14.87
C ALA A 99 -11.22 -10.74 15.62
N ALA A 100 -12.53 -10.66 15.36
CA ALA A 100 -13.54 -11.46 16.06
C ALA A 100 -13.75 -12.86 15.45
N GLY A 101 -13.46 -13.03 14.15
CA GLY A 101 -13.69 -14.28 13.42
C GLY A 101 -12.41 -15.04 13.07
N SER A 102 -12.56 -16.33 12.77
CA SER A 102 -11.50 -17.16 12.17
C SER A 102 -11.61 -17.29 10.64
N GLY A 103 -12.76 -16.93 10.06
CA GLY A 103 -13.03 -16.99 8.63
C GLY A 103 -12.91 -15.65 7.89
N THR A 104 -13.35 -15.63 6.63
CA THR A 104 -13.60 -14.40 5.89
C THR A 104 -14.76 -13.65 6.56
N PRO A 105 -14.71 -12.32 6.66
CA PRO A 105 -15.86 -11.54 7.09
C PRO A 105 -17.09 -11.83 6.21
N GLU A 106 -18.26 -11.77 6.83
CA GLU A 106 -19.54 -11.93 6.13
C GLU A 106 -19.64 -11.00 4.91
N PRO A 107 -20.08 -11.48 3.73
CA PRO A 107 -20.18 -10.67 2.53
C PRO A 107 -21.00 -9.39 2.72
N ALA A 108 -22.06 -9.45 3.54
CA ALA A 108 -22.87 -8.29 3.89
C ALA A 108 -22.07 -7.21 4.65
N LEU A 109 -21.14 -7.62 5.52
CA LEU A 109 -20.26 -6.69 6.23
C LEU A 109 -19.27 -6.04 5.27
N VAL A 110 -18.66 -6.82 4.38
CA VAL A 110 -17.74 -6.30 3.35
C VAL A 110 -18.47 -5.31 2.43
N ALA A 111 -19.69 -5.62 2.01
CA ALA A 111 -20.52 -4.72 1.22
C ALA A 111 -20.84 -3.42 1.96
N ARG A 112 -21.19 -3.49 3.25
CA ARG A 112 -21.40 -2.29 4.08
C ARG A 112 -20.13 -1.46 4.21
N ALA A 113 -18.97 -2.09 4.44
CA ALA A 113 -17.70 -1.38 4.51
C ALA A 113 -17.36 -0.67 3.19
N ARG A 114 -17.63 -1.29 2.04
CA ARG A 114 -17.45 -0.65 0.72
C ARG A 114 -18.40 0.53 0.52
N ALA A 115 -19.68 0.38 0.88
CA ALA A 115 -20.64 1.47 0.80
C ALA A 115 -20.22 2.66 1.67
N GLU A 116 -19.74 2.37 2.88
CA GLU A 116 -19.22 3.37 3.81
C GLU A 116 -17.99 4.07 3.21
N ALA A 117 -16.97 3.32 2.76
CA ALA A 117 -15.74 3.86 2.18
C ALA A 117 -15.95 4.65 0.87
N GLY A 118 -17.02 4.36 0.13
CA GLY A 118 -17.29 4.98 -1.17
C GLY A 118 -16.54 4.30 -2.32
N ARG A 119 -16.37 5.04 -3.42
CA ARG A 119 -15.82 4.48 -4.67
C ARG A 119 -14.33 4.19 -4.52
N ALA A 120 -13.96 2.92 -4.69
CA ALA A 120 -12.56 2.49 -4.74
C ALA A 120 -11.84 3.00 -6.00
N SER A 121 -10.55 3.27 -5.85
CA SER A 121 -9.64 3.68 -6.91
C SER A 121 -8.59 2.60 -7.15
N GLY A 122 -8.25 2.38 -8.43
CA GLY A 122 -7.20 1.43 -8.82
C GLY A 122 -5.79 1.96 -8.57
N TYR A 123 -5.63 3.23 -8.19
CA TYR A 123 -4.32 3.81 -7.91
C TYR A 123 -3.68 3.14 -6.70
N TRP A 124 -2.37 2.93 -6.75
CA TRP A 124 -1.66 2.02 -5.83
C TRP A 124 -1.68 2.47 -4.37
N SER A 125 -1.69 3.78 -4.12
CA SER A 125 -1.70 4.34 -2.76
C SER A 125 -3.09 4.53 -2.19
N ASP A 126 -4.13 4.39 -3.01
CA ASP A 126 -5.50 4.59 -2.54
C ASP A 126 -5.95 3.34 -1.77
N PRO A 127 -6.50 3.51 -0.56
CA PRO A 127 -6.90 2.38 0.24
C PRO A 127 -8.20 1.76 -0.30
N THR A 128 -8.31 0.44 -0.22
CA THR A 128 -9.53 -0.28 -0.59
C THR A 128 -9.86 -1.33 0.47
N VAL A 129 -11.15 -1.65 0.60
CA VAL A 129 -11.64 -2.63 1.60
C VAL A 129 -11.01 -4.00 1.33
N GLY A 130 -10.87 -4.38 0.07
CA GLY A 130 -10.21 -5.62 -0.35
C GLY A 130 -8.74 -5.67 0.04
N ARG A 131 -7.96 -4.60 -0.24
CA ARG A 131 -6.54 -4.53 0.13
C ARG A 131 -6.34 -4.59 1.65
N LEU A 132 -7.20 -3.88 2.39
CA LEU A 132 -7.20 -3.92 3.85
C LEU A 132 -7.51 -5.32 4.36
N LEU A 133 -8.60 -5.93 3.88
CA LEU A 133 -9.03 -7.25 4.29
C LEU A 133 -7.94 -8.30 4.03
N TRP A 134 -7.39 -8.32 2.82
CA TRP A 134 -6.27 -9.19 2.46
C TRP A 134 -5.10 -9.02 3.43
N SER A 135 -4.65 -7.78 3.65
CA SER A 135 -3.50 -7.49 4.50
C SER A 135 -3.73 -7.94 5.94
N LEU A 136 -4.92 -7.68 6.51
CA LEU A 136 -5.24 -8.09 7.88
C LEU A 136 -5.30 -9.60 8.03
N LEU A 137 -5.87 -10.31 7.07
CA LEU A 137 -5.89 -11.78 7.10
C LEU A 137 -4.48 -12.36 6.97
N VAL A 138 -3.64 -11.80 6.10
CA VAL A 138 -2.22 -12.20 6.00
C VAL A 138 -1.51 -11.99 7.33
N GLU A 139 -1.63 -10.82 7.96
CA GLU A 139 -0.98 -10.54 9.25
C GLU A 139 -1.50 -11.44 10.38
N ARG A 140 -2.81 -11.67 10.45
CA ARG A 140 -3.40 -12.57 11.44
C ARG A 140 -2.84 -13.98 11.31
N GLU A 141 -2.80 -14.49 10.08
CA GLU A 141 -2.26 -15.81 9.83
C GLU A 141 -0.74 -15.85 10.07
N ALA A 142 0.01 -14.79 9.75
CA ALA A 142 1.43 -14.69 10.06
C ALA A 142 1.69 -14.76 11.58
N ALA A 143 0.91 -14.04 12.37
CA ALA A 143 1.01 -14.04 13.84
C ALA A 143 0.66 -15.40 14.46
N GLY A 144 -0.22 -16.19 13.83
CA GLY A 144 -0.58 -17.53 14.28
C GLY A 144 0.50 -18.60 14.10
N ARG A 145 1.59 -18.34 13.37
CA ARG A 145 2.70 -19.29 13.19
C ARG A 145 3.66 -19.28 14.38
N SER A 146 3.41 -20.15 15.35
CA SER A 146 4.31 -20.43 16.46
C SER A 146 5.10 -21.75 16.32
N GLY A 147 5.16 -22.35 15.13
CA GLY A 147 5.91 -23.60 14.90
C GLY A 147 6.22 -23.93 13.45
N GLN A 148 7.23 -24.79 13.26
CA GLN A 148 7.64 -25.36 11.96
C GLN A 148 6.62 -26.39 11.48
N GLY A 149 5.52 -25.93 10.90
CA GLY A 149 4.52 -26.75 10.25
C GLY A 149 3.86 -25.97 9.12
N GLY A 150 3.71 -26.61 7.95
CA GLY A 150 3.03 -26.00 6.80
C GLY A 150 1.61 -25.53 7.14
N ARG A 151 1.10 -24.52 6.40
CA ARG A 151 -0.21 -23.93 6.67
C ARG A 151 -1.34 -24.94 6.42
N ALA A 152 -2.34 -24.95 7.31
CA ALA A 152 -3.57 -25.73 7.12
C ALA A 152 -4.30 -25.35 5.80
N PRO A 153 -4.90 -26.33 5.09
CA PRO A 153 -5.68 -26.08 3.87
C PRO A 153 -6.82 -25.06 4.03
N SER A 154 -7.43 -24.99 5.22
CA SER A 154 -8.49 -24.03 5.56
C SER A 154 -8.00 -22.58 5.50
N SER A 155 -6.80 -22.29 6.01
CA SER A 155 -6.19 -20.95 5.93
C SER A 155 -5.87 -20.55 4.48
N ARG A 156 -5.47 -21.49 3.62
CA ARG A 156 -5.24 -21.21 2.20
C ARG A 156 -6.54 -20.86 1.48
N ALA A 157 -7.60 -21.62 1.73
CA ALA A 157 -8.92 -21.37 1.15
C ALA A 157 -9.47 -19.99 1.57
N LEU A 158 -9.32 -19.64 2.84
CA LEU A 158 -9.63 -18.32 3.39
C LEU A 158 -8.90 -17.20 2.64
N LEU A 159 -7.58 -17.29 2.53
CA LEU A 159 -6.78 -16.25 1.87
C LEU A 159 -7.11 -16.15 0.38
N ARG A 160 -7.29 -17.28 -0.32
CA ARG A 160 -7.76 -17.27 -1.72
C ARG A 160 -9.14 -16.62 -1.87
N SER A 161 -10.04 -16.80 -0.90
CA SER A 161 -11.31 -16.07 -0.88
C SER A 161 -11.09 -14.56 -0.73
N ALA A 162 -10.15 -14.15 0.11
CA ALA A 162 -9.81 -12.74 0.29
C ALA A 162 -9.17 -12.11 -0.95
N GLU A 163 -8.43 -12.87 -1.77
CA GLU A 163 -7.94 -12.40 -3.07
C GLU A 163 -9.09 -11.98 -4.00
N ASN A 164 -10.24 -12.64 -3.91
CA ASN A 164 -11.41 -12.33 -4.71
C ASN A 164 -12.15 -11.07 -4.22
N GLU A 165 -11.82 -10.59 -3.02
CA GLU A 165 -12.39 -9.36 -2.47
C GLU A 165 -11.62 -8.10 -2.89
N LEU A 166 -10.50 -8.25 -3.62
CA LEU A 166 -9.80 -7.10 -4.20
C LEU A 166 -10.69 -6.44 -5.26
N GLU A 167 -11.02 -5.16 -5.04
CA GLU A 167 -11.92 -4.39 -5.92
C GLU A 167 -11.36 -4.20 -7.32
N HIS A 168 -10.05 -4.33 -7.44
CA HIS A 168 -9.33 -4.19 -8.69
C HIS A 168 -8.41 -5.39 -8.90
N GLY A 169 -8.14 -5.69 -10.17
CA GLY A 169 -7.19 -6.70 -10.59
C GLY A 169 -5.89 -6.08 -11.09
N THR A 170 -5.49 -4.92 -10.57
CA THR A 170 -4.31 -4.20 -11.06
C THR A 170 -3.03 -4.96 -10.77
N PHE A 171 -1.94 -4.55 -11.42
CA PHE A 171 -0.59 -5.00 -11.09
C PHE A 171 -0.30 -4.86 -9.58
N TRP A 172 -0.75 -3.77 -8.95
CA TRP A 172 -0.52 -3.49 -7.53
C TRP A 172 -1.30 -4.41 -6.61
N ASP A 173 -2.55 -4.72 -6.93
CA ASP A 173 -3.35 -5.67 -6.15
C ASP A 173 -2.72 -7.06 -6.18
N ARG A 174 -2.29 -7.49 -7.37
CA ARG A 174 -1.64 -8.79 -7.55
C ARG A 174 -0.24 -8.82 -6.92
N SER A 175 0.48 -7.70 -6.92
CA SER A 175 1.76 -7.58 -6.21
C SER A 175 1.59 -7.64 -4.70
N LEU A 176 0.53 -7.03 -4.15
CA LEU A 176 0.18 -7.14 -2.73
C LEU A 176 -0.16 -8.59 -2.34
N VAL A 177 -0.88 -9.31 -3.22
CA VAL A 177 -1.17 -10.74 -3.02
C VAL A 177 0.11 -11.57 -3.04
N LEU A 178 0.99 -11.33 -4.01
CA LEU A 178 2.31 -11.99 -4.09
C LEU A 178 3.12 -11.76 -2.81
N LEU A 179 3.18 -10.52 -2.33
CA LEU A 179 3.87 -10.17 -1.09
C LEU A 179 3.27 -10.92 0.10
N GLY A 180 1.95 -10.99 0.19
CA GLY A 180 1.27 -11.71 1.26
C GLY A 180 1.62 -13.19 1.25
N TRP A 181 1.52 -13.89 0.12
CA TRP A 181 1.91 -15.31 0.06
C TRP A 181 3.39 -15.54 0.35
N THR A 182 4.25 -14.64 -0.10
CA THR A 182 5.70 -14.70 0.19
C THR A 182 5.99 -14.52 1.67
N ARG A 183 5.33 -13.55 2.32
CA ARG A 183 5.40 -13.33 3.77
C ARG A 183 4.95 -14.55 4.57
N LEU A 184 4.05 -15.33 4.00
CA LEU A 184 3.55 -16.58 4.58
C LEU A 184 4.34 -17.81 4.13
N ASP A 185 5.49 -17.64 3.47
CA ASP A 185 6.33 -18.76 3.00
C ASP A 185 5.55 -19.81 2.17
N GLU A 186 4.54 -19.37 1.43
CA GLU A 186 3.70 -20.22 0.57
C GLU A 186 4.21 -20.13 -0.87
N ALA A 187 5.37 -20.74 -1.13
CA ALA A 187 6.06 -20.63 -2.42
C ALA A 187 5.19 -21.04 -3.63
N ALA A 188 4.34 -22.07 -3.47
CA ALA A 188 3.43 -22.51 -4.52
C ALA A 188 2.34 -21.46 -4.85
N GLU A 189 1.77 -20.80 -3.84
CA GLU A 189 0.79 -19.73 -4.05
C GLU A 189 1.46 -18.46 -4.59
N ALA A 190 2.64 -18.12 -4.08
CA ALA A 190 3.43 -17.02 -4.59
C ALA A 190 3.74 -17.23 -6.10
N ALA A 191 4.17 -18.44 -6.50
CA ALA A 191 4.41 -18.78 -7.90
C ALA A 191 3.15 -18.72 -8.76
N ARG A 192 1.99 -19.16 -8.24
CA ARG A 192 0.68 -19.07 -8.92
C ARG A 192 0.34 -17.63 -9.30
N VAL A 193 0.67 -16.67 -8.45
CA VAL A 193 0.37 -15.24 -8.66
C VAL A 193 1.48 -14.56 -9.47
N ALA A 194 2.75 -14.86 -9.20
CA ALA A 194 3.89 -14.26 -9.86
C ALA A 194 3.99 -14.60 -11.36
N ARG A 195 3.67 -15.84 -11.76
CA ARG A 195 3.82 -16.29 -13.15
C ARG A 195 2.95 -15.52 -14.15
N PRO A 196 1.62 -15.36 -13.96
CA PRO A 196 0.81 -14.56 -14.88
C PRO A 196 1.19 -13.07 -14.84
N LEU A 197 1.59 -12.54 -13.67
CA LEU A 197 2.10 -11.17 -13.56
C LEU A 197 3.34 -10.96 -14.43
N ALA A 198 4.35 -11.84 -14.28
CA ALA A 198 5.59 -11.76 -15.06
C ALA A 198 5.32 -11.88 -16.56
N ARG A 199 4.42 -12.79 -16.98
CA ARG A 199 4.01 -12.89 -18.39
C ARG A 199 3.37 -11.60 -18.92
N GLY A 200 2.54 -10.95 -18.11
CA GLY A 200 1.95 -9.64 -18.43
C GLY A 200 3.02 -8.58 -18.64
N CYS A 201 3.92 -8.41 -17.67
CA CYS A 201 5.02 -7.44 -17.77
C CYS A 201 5.91 -7.68 -19.00
N ILE A 202 6.23 -8.94 -19.30
CA ILE A 202 7.02 -9.31 -20.48
C ILE A 202 6.22 -8.98 -21.76
N ALA A 203 4.92 -9.26 -21.80
CA ALA A 203 4.09 -8.93 -22.96
C ALA A 203 3.96 -7.42 -23.17
N ASP A 204 3.95 -6.63 -22.09
CA ASP A 204 3.96 -5.18 -22.16
C ASP A 204 5.29 -4.67 -22.73
N LEU A 205 6.42 -5.20 -22.25
CA LEU A 205 7.74 -4.88 -22.79
C LEU A 205 7.87 -5.25 -24.27
N GLU A 206 7.36 -6.40 -24.69
CA GLU A 206 7.37 -6.83 -26.10
C GLU A 206 6.52 -5.94 -27.02
N ARG A 207 5.54 -5.23 -26.47
CA ARG A 207 4.75 -4.24 -27.22
C ARG A 207 5.46 -2.90 -27.35
N GLU A 208 6.53 -2.64 -26.59
CA GLU A 208 7.27 -1.38 -26.67
C GLU A 208 8.03 -1.26 -28.00
N PRO A 209 7.74 -0.25 -28.85
CA PRO A 209 8.34 -0.14 -30.17
C PRO A 209 9.88 -0.05 -30.14
N ALA A 210 10.45 0.52 -29.07
CA ALA A 210 11.90 0.63 -28.92
C ALA A 210 12.58 -0.76 -28.84
N LEU A 211 11.91 -1.76 -28.29
CA LEU A 211 12.46 -3.11 -28.13
C LEU A 211 12.63 -3.82 -29.49
N GLY A 212 11.86 -3.42 -30.51
CA GLY A 212 11.98 -3.94 -31.88
C GLY A 212 13.13 -3.32 -32.70
N GLY A 213 13.86 -2.34 -32.16
CA GLY A 213 14.97 -1.68 -32.84
C GLY A 213 16.31 -2.40 -32.67
N PRO A 214 17.28 -2.19 -33.59
CA PRO A 214 18.60 -2.80 -33.49
C PRO A 214 19.37 -2.39 -32.22
N GLU A 215 19.13 -1.19 -31.69
CA GLU A 215 19.77 -0.66 -30.47
C GLU A 215 19.43 -1.47 -29.22
N LEU A 216 18.26 -2.12 -29.19
CA LEU A 216 17.78 -2.95 -28.09
C LEU A 216 17.72 -4.45 -28.43
N ALA A 217 18.34 -4.90 -29.51
CA ALA A 217 18.29 -6.30 -29.93
C ALA A 217 18.73 -7.30 -28.83
N LEU A 218 19.79 -6.98 -28.07
CA LEU A 218 20.23 -7.80 -26.93
C LEU A 218 19.23 -7.79 -25.78
N VAL A 219 18.53 -6.66 -25.56
CA VAL A 219 17.48 -6.58 -24.53
C VAL A 219 16.26 -7.38 -24.97
N ALA A 220 15.89 -7.35 -26.25
CA ALA A 220 14.82 -8.17 -26.80
C ALA A 220 15.10 -9.67 -26.62
N GLN A 221 16.33 -10.11 -26.89
CA GLN A 221 16.76 -11.50 -26.64
C GLN A 221 16.70 -11.87 -25.15
N ALA A 222 17.11 -10.94 -24.25
CA ALA A 222 17.01 -11.14 -22.81
C ALA A 222 15.54 -11.27 -22.34
N VAL A 223 14.64 -10.45 -22.87
CA VAL A 223 13.19 -10.50 -22.59
C VAL A 223 12.59 -11.84 -23.07
N ALA A 224 12.95 -12.29 -24.28
CA ALA A 224 12.54 -13.60 -24.80
C ALA A 224 13.05 -14.76 -23.92
N SER A 225 14.33 -14.71 -23.53
CA SER A 225 14.92 -15.71 -22.62
C SER A 225 14.22 -15.75 -21.26
N ALA A 226 13.83 -14.59 -20.73
CA ALA A 226 13.05 -14.51 -19.50
C ALA A 226 11.63 -15.06 -19.66
N ARG A 227 10.98 -14.84 -20.81
CA ARG A 227 9.68 -15.44 -21.12
C ARG A 227 9.73 -16.95 -21.04
N GLU A 228 10.72 -17.56 -21.71
CA GLU A 228 10.89 -19.01 -21.68
C GLU A 228 11.15 -19.54 -20.27
N ALA A 229 11.96 -18.83 -19.47
CA ALA A 229 12.22 -19.22 -18.09
C ALA A 229 10.94 -19.13 -17.23
N VAL A 230 10.13 -18.07 -17.36
CA VAL A 230 8.81 -17.95 -16.72
C VAL A 230 7.86 -19.07 -17.17
N ASP A 231 7.91 -19.46 -18.44
CA ASP A 231 7.10 -20.54 -18.99
C ASP A 231 7.53 -21.91 -18.47
N ARG A 232 8.80 -22.11 -18.14
CA ARG A 232 9.30 -23.32 -17.45
C ARG A 232 9.11 -23.28 -15.94
N GLY A 233 8.65 -22.17 -15.37
CA GLY A 233 8.52 -22.01 -13.92
C GLY A 233 9.85 -21.77 -13.19
N ASP A 234 10.81 -21.16 -13.88
CA ASP A 234 12.14 -20.83 -13.38
C ASP A 234 12.27 -19.31 -13.13
N PRO A 235 11.87 -18.79 -11.95
CA PRO A 235 11.92 -17.37 -11.65
C PRO A 235 13.36 -16.85 -11.50
N LEU A 236 14.31 -17.68 -11.08
CA LEU A 236 15.72 -17.29 -10.95
C LEU A 236 16.39 -17.16 -12.31
N GLY A 237 16.13 -18.10 -13.23
CA GLY A 237 16.54 -18.00 -14.62
C GLY A 237 15.92 -16.79 -15.31
N ALA A 238 14.63 -16.53 -15.07
CA ALA A 238 13.96 -15.35 -15.62
C ALA A 238 14.62 -14.04 -15.13
N ARG A 239 14.90 -13.92 -13.84
CA ARG A 239 15.61 -12.77 -13.26
C ARG A 239 17.02 -12.62 -13.84
N SER A 240 17.75 -13.73 -13.93
CA SER A 240 19.12 -13.74 -14.44
C SER A 240 19.19 -13.32 -15.91
N ALA A 241 18.22 -13.75 -16.72
CA ALA A 241 18.12 -13.41 -18.13
C ALA A 241 18.00 -11.89 -18.36
N ILE A 242 17.21 -11.17 -17.54
CA ILE A 242 17.03 -9.72 -17.68
C ILE A 242 18.01 -8.87 -16.85
N ALA A 243 18.81 -9.48 -15.96
CA ALA A 243 19.66 -8.74 -15.03
C ALA A 243 20.62 -7.77 -15.75
N GLY A 244 21.31 -8.26 -16.79
CA GLY A 244 22.22 -7.43 -17.58
C GLY A 244 21.51 -6.27 -18.31
N ALA A 245 20.25 -6.45 -18.73
CA ALA A 245 19.47 -5.36 -19.30
C ALA A 245 19.14 -4.30 -18.24
N LEU A 246 18.70 -4.71 -17.04
CA LEU A 246 18.36 -3.80 -15.93
C LEU A 246 19.57 -3.02 -15.37
N GLU A 247 20.79 -3.48 -15.64
CA GLU A 247 22.04 -2.82 -15.26
C GLU A 247 22.48 -1.72 -16.21
N ARG A 248 21.92 -1.66 -17.43
CA ARG A 248 22.31 -0.67 -18.43
C ARG A 248 21.87 0.75 -18.04
N ASP A 249 22.84 1.66 -17.97
CA ASP A 249 22.61 3.07 -17.60
C ASP A 249 21.77 3.86 -18.63
N ASP A 250 21.86 3.50 -19.90
CA ASP A 250 21.09 4.16 -20.97
C ASP A 250 19.58 3.90 -20.82
N LEU A 251 19.17 2.69 -20.41
CA LEU A 251 17.78 2.36 -20.10
C LEU A 251 17.29 3.08 -18.84
N ARG A 252 18.13 3.15 -17.79
CA ARG A 252 17.80 3.81 -16.52
C ARG A 252 17.57 5.31 -16.65
N ARG A 253 18.27 5.95 -17.60
CA ARG A 253 18.19 7.39 -17.85
C ARG A 253 17.26 7.75 -19.02
N PHE A 254 16.49 6.79 -19.52
CA PHE A 254 15.59 6.98 -20.68
C PHE A 254 16.32 7.57 -21.90
N ARG A 255 17.57 7.15 -22.16
CA ARG A 255 18.40 7.69 -23.26
C ARG A 255 18.32 6.83 -24.53
N ILE A 256 17.15 6.30 -24.84
CA ILE A 256 16.96 5.37 -25.96
C ILE A 256 16.21 6.07 -27.09
N PRO A 257 16.75 6.11 -28.32
CA PRO A 257 15.99 6.58 -29.47
C PRO A 257 14.86 5.61 -29.82
N CYS A 258 13.69 6.16 -30.17
CA CYS A 258 12.58 5.39 -30.70
C CYS A 258 13.00 4.68 -32.00
N ALA A 259 12.83 3.36 -32.09
CA ALA A 259 13.21 2.58 -33.26
C ALA A 259 12.53 3.03 -34.57
N ARG A 260 11.34 3.65 -34.47
CA ARG A 260 10.56 4.10 -35.63
C ARG A 260 11.00 5.47 -36.17
N CYS A 261 11.33 6.42 -35.29
CA CYS A 261 11.63 7.80 -35.70
C CYS A 261 13.04 8.28 -35.35
N ARG A 262 13.83 7.43 -34.68
CA ARG A 262 15.18 7.68 -34.16
C ARG A 262 15.32 8.92 -33.27
N ARG A 263 14.21 9.40 -32.69
CA ARG A 263 14.20 10.48 -31.70
C ARG A 263 14.31 9.89 -30.30
N GLY A 264 15.22 10.41 -29.48
CA GLY A 264 15.39 10.05 -28.07
C GLY A 264 14.19 10.43 -27.21
N THR A 265 13.94 9.69 -26.14
CA THR A 265 13.12 10.14 -25.01
C THR A 265 13.91 11.12 -24.14
N VAL A 266 14.28 12.28 -24.70
CA VAL A 266 14.60 13.44 -23.86
C VAL A 266 13.30 14.23 -23.74
N GLY A 267 12.65 14.10 -22.58
CA GLY A 267 11.81 15.19 -22.15
C GLY A 267 12.71 16.40 -22.00
N VAL A 268 12.40 17.47 -22.75
CA VAL A 268 12.54 18.88 -22.36
C VAL A 268 13.93 19.27 -21.81
N GLU A 269 14.65 20.09 -22.58
CA GLU A 269 15.90 20.81 -22.26
C GLU A 269 17.23 20.13 -22.65
N GLU A 270 17.59 20.30 -23.92
CA GLU A 270 18.80 21.06 -24.25
C GLU A 270 18.47 21.99 -25.43
N MET A 271 18.17 23.24 -25.06
CA MET A 271 18.29 24.51 -25.80
C MET A 271 18.96 24.39 -27.18
N MET A 272 18.26 24.67 -28.29
CA MET A 272 18.23 26.03 -28.86
C MET A 272 19.08 27.06 -28.10
N GLU A 273 20.41 27.04 -28.28
CA GLU A 273 21.20 28.28 -28.42
C GLU A 273 22.67 28.01 -28.84
N SER A 274 23.03 28.65 -29.96
CA SER A 274 24.36 29.15 -30.34
C SER A 274 25.55 28.18 -30.42
N THR A 275 25.88 27.76 -31.65
CA THR A 275 27.18 28.10 -32.24
C THR A 275 26.93 28.48 -33.69
N GLY A 276 27.17 29.75 -33.99
CA GLY A 276 26.92 30.33 -35.31
C GLY A 276 27.87 29.81 -36.37
N LEU A 277 27.36 29.83 -37.60
CA LEU A 277 28.02 30.28 -38.82
C LEU A 277 26.95 30.94 -39.70
#